data_AF-A0A3D2KNM6-F1
#
_entry.id   AF-A0A3D2KNM6-F1
#
_cell.length_a   1.000
_cell.length_b   1.000
_cell.length_c   1.000
_cell.angle_alpha   90.00
_cell.angle_beta   90.00
_cell.angle_gamma   90.00
#
_symmetry.space_group_name_H-M   'P 1'
#
loop_
_entity.id
_entity.type
_entity.pdbx_description
1 polymer ?
#
loop_
_entity_poly.entity_id
_entity_poly.type
_entity_poly.pdbx_seq_one_letter_code
_entity_poly.pdbx_strand_id
1 'polypeptide(L)'
;MAEAGVLTAAFAFGGAVGLVNNAISNRVHRSAVRSGTADASGGWPVLFAVQYLARMALSVGALYVVFRASGASASAVLAATVGLLLPRYALLLRLAAAGGDTERQR
;
A
#
# COMPACT_ATOMS: atom_id res chain seq x y z
N MET A 1 8.12 1.26 29.15
CA MET A 1 8.28 0.13 28.20
C MET A 1 7.00 -0.22 27.42
N ALA A 2 5.79 -0.06 27.98
CA ALA A 2 4.54 -0.36 27.28
C ALA A 2 4.31 0.49 26.01
N GLU A 3 4.60 1.79 26.07
CA GLU A 3 4.33 2.71 24.95
C GLU A 3 5.18 2.40 23.71
N ALA A 4 6.49 2.23 23.87
CA ALA A 4 7.37 1.85 22.76
C ALA A 4 6.92 0.55 22.08
N GLY A 5 6.51 -0.45 22.86
CA GLY A 5 5.97 -1.71 22.32
C GLY A 5 4.70 -1.50 21.50
N VAL A 6 3.77 -0.66 21.98
CA VAL A 6 2.55 -0.31 21.24
C VAL A 6 2.88 0.41 19.94
N LEU A 7 3.82 1.37 19.95
CA LEU A 7 4.24 2.09 18.75
C LEU A 7 4.90 1.17 17.72
N THR A 8 5.80 0.28 18.16
CA THR A 8 6.44 -0.70 17.27
C THR A 8 5.43 -1.67 16.68
N ALA A 9 4.49 -2.17 17.48
CA ALA A 9 3.43 -3.06 17.00
C ALA A 9 2.50 -2.36 16.00
N ALA A 10 2.09 -1.11 16.29
CA ALA A 10 1.27 -0.31 15.39
C ALA A 10 1.98 -0.03 14.05
N PHE A 11 3.26 0.34 14.09
CA PHE A 11 4.08 0.52 12.91
C PHE A 11 4.20 -0.76 12.10
N ALA A 12 4.53 -1.90 12.74
CA ALA A 12 4.68 -3.19 12.08
C ALA A 12 3.36 -3.64 11.42
N PHE A 13 2.23 -3.46 12.11
CA PHE A 13 0.91 -3.76 11.58
C PHE A 13 0.57 -2.89 10.36
N GLY A 14 0.81 -1.57 10.44
CA GLY A 14 0.66 -0.67 9.30
C GLY A 14 1.55 -1.09 8.12
N GLY A 15 2.81 -1.45 8.39
CA GLY A 15 3.75 -1.97 7.41
C GLY A 15 3.27 -3.24 6.70
N ALA A 16 2.75 -4.21 7.45
CA ALA A 16 2.19 -5.44 6.90
C ALA A 16 1.02 -5.15 5.94
N VAL A 17 0.09 -4.27 6.34
CA VAL A 17 -1.04 -3.86 5.49
C VAL A 17 -0.56 -3.10 4.24
N GLY A 18 0.45 -2.23 4.38
CA GLY A 18 1.08 -1.53 3.26
C GLY A 18 1.70 -2.49 2.24
N LEU A 19 2.37 -3.55 2.70
CA LEU A 19 2.92 -4.61 1.85
C LEU A 19 1.82 -5.39 1.11
N VAL A 20 0.73 -5.73 1.80
CA VAL A 20 -0.43 -6.40 1.18
C VAL A 20 -1.04 -5.51 0.09
N ASN A 21 -1.23 -4.22 0.36
CA ASN A 21 -1.74 -3.26 -0.62
C ASN A 21 -0.84 -3.19 -1.87
N ASN A 22 0.48 -3.17 -1.71
CA ASN A 22 1.43 -3.21 -2.82
C ASN A 22 1.36 -4.53 -3.60
N ALA A 23 1.24 -5.66 -2.92
CA ALA A 23 1.12 -6.96 -3.55
C ALA A 23 -0.16 -7.06 -4.41
N ILE A 24 -1.27 -6.54 -3.90
CA ILE A 24 -2.54 -6.40 -4.64
C ILE A 24 -2.34 -5.53 -5.87
N SER A 25 -1.68 -4.36 -5.73
CA SER A 25 -1.33 -3.47 -6.84
C SER A 25 -0.55 -4.19 -7.95
N ASN A 26 0.51 -4.89 -7.58
CA ASN A 26 1.36 -5.62 -8.53
C ASN A 26 0.64 -6.80 -9.18
N ARG A 27 -0.25 -7.49 -8.45
CA ARG A 27 -1.01 -8.62 -9.00
C ARG A 27 -2.00 -8.16 -10.06
N VAL A 28 -2.78 -7.11 -9.79
CA VAL A 28 -3.75 -6.58 -10.76
C VAL A 28 -3.02 -6.02 -11.98
N HIS A 29 -1.94 -5.27 -11.79
CA HIS A 29 -1.14 -4.77 -12.91
C HIS A 29 -0.64 -5.92 -13.81
N ARG A 30 -0.04 -6.97 -13.22
CA ARG A 30 0.41 -8.15 -13.99
C ARG A 30 -0.71 -8.93 -14.66
N SER A 31 -1.89 -9.02 -14.04
CA SER A 31 -3.05 -9.67 -14.67
C SER A 31 -3.50 -8.88 -15.89
N ALA A 32 -3.46 -7.56 -15.78
CA ALA A 32 -4.02 -6.67 -16.77
C ALA A 32 -3.05 -6.39 -17.95
N VAL A 33 -1.74 -6.55 -17.74
CA VAL A 33 -0.75 -6.72 -18.82
C VAL A 33 -0.96 -8.06 -19.55
N ARG A 34 -1.16 -9.16 -18.80
CA ARG A 34 -1.33 -10.50 -19.40
C ARG A 34 -2.62 -10.67 -20.19
N SER A 35 -3.69 -9.99 -19.81
CA SER A 35 -4.97 -10.06 -20.53
C SER A 35 -5.00 -9.31 -21.86
N GLY A 36 -3.90 -8.63 -22.25
CA GLY A 36 -3.85 -7.82 -23.48
C GLY A 36 -4.80 -6.61 -23.45
N THR A 37 -5.44 -6.35 -22.32
CA THR A 37 -6.39 -5.24 -22.15
C THR A 37 -5.70 -3.91 -21.88
N ALA A 38 -4.37 -3.91 -21.73
CA ALA A 38 -3.57 -2.69 -21.57
C ALA A 38 -3.85 -1.66 -22.68
N ASP A 39 -4.20 -2.12 -23.88
CA ASP A 39 -4.44 -1.25 -25.05
C ASP A 39 -5.90 -1.27 -25.58
N ALA A 40 -6.83 -2.09 -25.02
CA ALA A 40 -8.06 -2.43 -25.76
C ALA A 40 -9.41 -2.48 -25.01
N SER A 41 -9.56 -2.20 -23.70
CA SER A 41 -10.91 -2.27 -23.08
C SER A 41 -11.18 -1.36 -21.88
N GLY A 42 -12.38 -0.77 -21.87
CA GLY A 42 -12.90 0.12 -20.81
C GLY A 42 -13.08 -0.52 -19.41
N GLY A 43 -12.67 -1.78 -19.21
CA GLY A 43 -12.71 -2.46 -17.91
C GLY A 43 -11.50 -2.15 -17.00
N TRP A 44 -10.39 -1.69 -17.55
CA TRP A 44 -9.17 -1.34 -16.80
C TRP A 44 -9.39 -0.22 -15.76
N PRO A 45 -10.06 0.89 -16.10
CA PRO A 45 -10.40 1.94 -15.13
C PRO A 45 -11.25 1.42 -13.97
N VAL A 46 -12.18 0.49 -14.25
CA VAL A 46 -13.05 -0.11 -13.23
C VAL A 46 -12.26 -1.00 -12.28
N LEU A 47 -11.40 -1.90 -12.81
CA LEU A 47 -10.55 -2.75 -11.98
C LEU A 47 -9.57 -1.94 -11.13
N PHE A 48 -9.01 -0.86 -11.68
CA PHE A 48 -8.16 0.06 -10.94
C PHE A 48 -8.95 0.76 -9.82
N ALA A 49 -10.15 1.27 -10.11
CA ALA A 49 -11.00 1.94 -9.14
C ALA A 49 -11.43 1.01 -7.99
N VAL A 50 -11.88 -0.20 -8.30
CA VAL A 50 -12.25 -1.23 -7.30
C VAL A 50 -11.04 -1.59 -6.43
N GLN A 51 -9.88 -1.79 -7.04
CA GLN A 51 -8.66 -2.06 -6.28
C GLN A 51 -8.27 -0.87 -5.40
N TYR A 52 -8.35 0.35 -5.92
CA TYR A 52 -8.06 1.56 -5.16
C TYR A 52 -8.96 1.66 -3.92
N LEU A 53 -10.27 1.47 -4.10
CA LEU A 53 -11.25 1.45 -3.01
C LEU A 53 -10.93 0.34 -1.99
N ALA A 54 -10.62 -0.88 -2.44
CA ALA A 54 -10.25 -1.96 -1.54
C ALA A 54 -9.01 -1.63 -0.71
N ARG A 55 -7.97 -1.05 -1.32
CA ARG A 55 -6.76 -0.60 -0.61
C ARG A 55 -7.04 0.52 0.37
N MET A 56 -7.92 1.45 0.00
CA MET A 56 -8.37 2.53 0.87
C MET A 56 -9.09 1.96 2.10
N ALA A 57 -10.04 1.05 1.88
CA ALA A 57 -10.80 0.39 2.94
C ALA A 57 -9.90 -0.41 3.89
N LEU A 58 -8.92 -1.15 3.36
CA LEU A 58 -7.92 -1.86 4.17
C LEU A 58 -7.06 -0.91 5.00
N SER A 59 -6.64 0.22 4.42
CA SER A 59 -5.82 1.21 5.12
C SER A 59 -6.61 1.88 6.25
N VAL A 60 -7.85 2.30 5.97
CA VAL A 60 -8.75 2.90 6.97
C VAL A 60 -9.10 1.87 8.06
N GLY A 61 -9.42 0.63 7.67
CA GLY A 61 -9.70 -0.45 8.61
C GLY A 61 -8.51 -0.75 9.51
N ALA A 62 -7.29 -0.76 8.97
CA ALA A 62 -6.08 -0.96 9.75
C ALA A 62 -5.85 0.17 10.77
N LEU A 63 -6.01 1.44 10.35
CA LEU A 63 -5.90 2.58 11.26
C LEU A 63 -6.98 2.54 12.35
N TYR A 64 -8.21 2.15 12.00
CA TYR A 64 -9.29 1.99 12.97
C TYR A 64 -9.00 0.88 13.99
N VAL A 65 -8.47 -0.26 13.55
CA VAL A 65 -8.05 -1.36 14.44
C VAL A 65 -6.99 -0.88 15.40
N VAL A 66 -5.97 -0.16 14.93
CA VAL A 66 -4.92 0.41 15.79
C VAL A 66 -5.50 1.44 16.76
N PHE A 67 -6.36 2.34 16.30
CA PHE A 67 -7.05 3.32 17.15
C PHE A 67 -7.81 2.64 18.28
N ARG A 68 -8.60 1.60 17.98
CA ARG A 68 -9.37 0.85 18.98
C ARG A 68 -8.47 0.05 19.92
N ALA A 69 -7.46 -0.64 19.41
CA ALA A 69 -6.56 -1.49 20.20
C ALA A 69 -5.63 -0.69 21.12
N SER A 70 -5.29 0.54 20.75
CA SER A 70 -4.40 1.42 21.52
C SER A 70 -5.13 2.35 22.50
N GLY A 71 -6.46 2.23 22.65
CA GLY A 71 -7.23 3.11 23.53
C GLY A 71 -7.30 4.56 23.02
N ALA A 72 -7.47 4.75 21.70
CA ALA A 72 -7.54 6.05 21.03
C ALA A 72 -6.22 6.85 21.01
N SER A 73 -5.07 6.17 21.02
CA SER A 73 -3.77 6.83 20.97
C SER A 73 -3.47 7.41 19.58
N ALA A 74 -3.30 8.73 19.51
CA ALA A 74 -2.90 9.43 18.28
C ALA A 74 -1.49 9.02 17.82
N SER A 75 -0.55 8.81 18.76
CA SER A 75 0.83 8.42 18.43
C SER A 75 0.89 7.02 17.81
N ALA A 76 0.06 6.08 18.28
CA ALA A 76 -0.06 4.75 17.69
C ALA A 76 -0.66 4.81 16.26
N VAL A 77 -1.68 5.63 16.04
CA VAL A 77 -2.27 5.85 14.71
C VAL A 77 -1.24 6.48 13.75
N LEU A 78 -0.44 7.44 14.22
CA LEU A 78 0.65 8.02 13.44
C LEU A 78 1.72 6.97 13.10
N ALA A 79 2.14 6.15 14.06
CA ALA A 79 3.09 5.07 13.82
C ALA A 79 2.58 4.07 12.78
N ALA A 80 1.31 3.66 12.88
CA ALA A 80 0.66 2.81 11.87
C ALA A 80 0.55 3.48 10.49
N THR A 81 0.29 4.79 10.46
CA THR A 81 0.25 5.57 9.21
C THR A 81 1.62 5.59 8.53
N VAL A 82 2.69 5.84 9.28
CA VAL A 82 4.06 5.77 8.74
C VAL A 82 4.36 4.35 8.25
N GLY A 83 3.97 3.33 9.02
CA GLY A 83 4.06 1.93 8.61
C GLY A 83 3.36 1.65 7.28
N LEU A 84 2.13 2.13 7.10
CA LEU A 84 1.37 1.97 5.85
C LEU A 84 2.06 2.62 4.65
N LEU A 85 2.63 3.81 4.84
CA LEU A 85 3.21 4.61 3.78
C LEU A 85 4.58 4.09 3.33
N LEU A 86 5.38 3.57 4.25
CA LEU A 86 6.77 3.19 3.97
C LEU A 86 6.91 2.16 2.82
N PRO A 87 6.14 1.05 2.78
CA PRO A 87 6.15 0.14 1.64
C PRO A 87 5.79 0.83 0.33
N ARG A 88 4.83 1.76 0.35
CA ARG A 88 4.38 2.45 -0.86
C ARG A 88 5.47 3.38 -1.39
N TYR A 89 6.12 4.15 -0.53
CA TYR A 89 7.27 4.96 -0.91
C TYR A 89 8.42 4.11 -1.45
N ALA A 90 8.75 3.00 -0.80
CA ALA A 90 9.78 2.08 -1.28
C ALA A 90 9.46 1.50 -2.66
N LEU A 91 8.19 1.19 -2.94
CA LEU A 91 7.75 0.74 -4.27
C LEU A 91 7.90 1.85 -5.31
N LEU A 92 7.46 3.07 -5.00
CA LEU A 92 7.56 4.20 -5.93
C LEU A 92 9.01 4.53 -6.27
N LEU A 93 9.90 4.52 -5.27
CA LEU A 93 11.33 4.72 -5.48
C LEU A 93 11.95 3.64 -6.38
N ARG A 94 11.57 2.37 -6.18
CA ARG A 94 12.03 1.27 -7.06
C ARG A 94 11.53 1.43 -8.49
N LEU A 95 10.28 1.83 -8.67
CA LEU A 95 9.71 2.05 -10.01
C LEU A 95 10.36 3.25 -10.71
N ALA A 96 10.62 4.34 -9.99
CA ALA A 96 11.33 5.50 -10.52
C ALA A 96 12.77 5.16 -10.95
N ALA A 97 13.48 4.36 -10.16
CA ALA A 97 14.82 3.89 -10.51
C ALA A 97 14.82 2.99 -11.76
N ALA A 98 13.87 2.04 -11.85
CA ALA A 98 13.76 1.15 -12.99
C ALA A 98 13.41 1.87 -14.30
N GLY A 99 12.61 2.95 -14.25
CA GLY A 99 12.29 3.76 -15.41
C GLY A 99 13.51 4.41 -16.07
N GLY A 100 14.45 4.92 -15.27
CA GLY A 100 15.65 5.61 -15.76
C GLY A 100 16.66 4.70 -16.48
N ASP A 101 16.72 3.42 -16.14
CA ASP A 101 17.61 2.46 -16.83
C ASP A 101 17.10 2.14 -18.25
N THR A 102 15.78 2.05 -18.42
CA THR A 102 15.13 1.86 -19.73
C THR A 102 15.33 3.06 -20.68
N GLU A 103 15.46 4.27 -20.13
CA GLU A 103 15.63 5.51 -20.91
C GLU A 103 17.09 5.73 -21.33
N ARG A 104 18.07 5.21 -20.58
CA ARG A 104 19.50 5.23 -20.95
C ARG A 104 19.90 4.18 -21.99
N GLN A 105 19.05 3.20 -22.24
CA GLN A 105 19.30 2.10 -23.19
C GLN A 105 18.60 2.31 -24.54
N ARG A 106 17.85 3.40 -24.73
CA ARG A 106 17.29 3.84 -26.01
C ARG A 106 18.11 4.99 -26.59
#